data_AF-A0A7S1DIT7-F1
#
_entry.id   AF-A0A7S1DIT7-F1
#
_cell.length_a   1.000
_cell.length_b   1.000
_cell.length_c   1.000
_cell.angle_alpha   90.00
_cell.angle_beta   90.00
_cell.angle_gamma   90.00
#
_symmetry.space_group_name_H-M   'P 1'
#
loop_
_entity.id
_entity.type
_entity.pdbx_description
1 polymer ?
#
loop_
_entity_poly.entity_id
_entity_poly.type
_entity_poly.pdbx_seq_one_letter_code
_entity_poly.pdbx_strand_id
1 'polypeptide(L)'
;CKVVDALMQGGLQGLDIGVVTPYAAQVRHIRRMLRGQCEVSSVDGFQGREKEVIVMSTVRASHSGSVGFLSDWRRVNVAFTRPKSGLIVLGNAETLARETETWKPWLDWVRCHGVNVADPVPRGTFDREALRAMAPDIVKTGLVVLEEEEETKRSLHRFDSGASEHQVAASPQQPSQQAYQQASQQPQQQA
;
A
#
# COMPACT_ATOMS: atom_id res chain seq x y z
N CYS A 1 8.38 7.20 13.62
CA CYS A 1 8.52 6.65 12.25
C CYS A 1 9.66 7.42 11.62
N LYS A 2 10.80 6.79 11.30
CA LYS A 2 12.05 7.51 11.00
C LYS A 2 11.88 8.63 9.96
N VAL A 3 11.07 8.41 8.91
CA VAL A 3 10.79 9.44 7.89
C VAL A 3 10.00 10.62 8.46
N VAL A 4 8.94 10.37 9.23
CA VAL A 4 8.14 11.43 9.85
C VAL A 4 8.98 12.21 10.86
N ASP A 5 9.78 11.50 11.65
CA ASP A 5 10.65 12.11 12.66
C ASP A 5 11.70 13.02 11.98
N ALA A 6 12.28 12.59 10.85
CA ALA A 6 13.22 13.39 10.06
C ALA A 6 12.57 14.63 9.42
N LEU A 7 11.34 14.51 8.89
CA LEU A 7 10.58 15.65 8.36
C LEU A 7 10.30 16.69 9.45
N MET A 8 9.95 16.25 10.66
CA MET A 8 9.73 17.14 11.79
C MET A 8 11.02 17.82 12.26
N GLN A 9 12.14 17.10 12.28
CA GLN A 9 13.47 17.68 12.56
C GLN A 9 13.89 18.69 11.50
N GLY A 10 13.45 18.51 10.25
CA GLY A 10 13.60 19.47 9.16
C GLY A 10 12.70 20.71 9.26
N GLY A 11 11.89 20.84 10.32
CA GLY A 11 11.07 22.02 10.60
C GLY A 11 9.60 21.91 10.21
N LEU A 12 9.15 20.78 9.66
CA LEU A 12 7.72 20.57 9.36
C LEU A 12 6.93 20.25 10.63
N GLN A 13 5.71 20.75 10.72
CA GLN A 13 4.79 20.42 11.81
C GLN A 13 4.00 19.15 11.47
N GLY A 14 3.44 18.50 12.49
CA GLY A 14 2.58 17.33 12.30
C GLY A 14 1.37 17.58 11.40
N LEU A 15 0.88 18.82 11.36
CA LEU A 15 -0.23 19.25 10.50
C LEU A 15 0.16 19.33 9.03
N ASP A 16 1.45 19.51 8.72
CA ASP A 16 2.00 19.63 7.38
C ASP A 16 2.25 18.25 6.73
N ILE A 17 2.19 17.18 7.53
CA ILE A 17 2.55 15.82 7.13
C ILE A 17 1.29 14.94 7.11
N GLY A 18 1.10 14.20 6.02
CA GLY A 18 0.12 13.12 5.95
C GLY A 18 0.78 11.78 5.64
N VAL A 19 0.32 10.72 6.31
CA VAL A 19 0.72 9.35 5.99
C VAL A 19 -0.46 8.61 5.37
N VAL A 20 -0.27 8.10 4.15
CA VAL A 20 -1.30 7.37 3.42
C VAL A 20 -0.88 5.94 3.16
N THR A 21 -1.82 5.01 3.24
CA THR A 21 -1.55 3.60 2.92
C THR A 21 -2.82 2.90 2.42
N PRO A 22 -2.73 1.95 1.48
CA PRO A 22 -3.92 1.30 0.93
C PRO A 22 -4.63 0.36 1.91
N TYR A 23 -3.97 -0.10 2.97
CA TYR A 23 -4.50 -1.16 3.85
C TYR A 23 -4.93 -0.61 5.21
N ALA A 24 -6.20 -0.84 5.60
CA ALA A 24 -6.74 -0.40 6.88
C ALA A 24 -5.98 -0.95 8.11
N ALA A 25 -5.44 -2.17 8.02
CA ALA A 25 -4.58 -2.74 9.05
C ALA A 25 -3.29 -1.92 9.22
N GLN A 26 -2.69 -1.47 8.11
CA GLN A 26 -1.51 -0.62 8.14
C GLN A 26 -1.82 0.77 8.70
N VAL A 27 -2.98 1.35 8.37
CA VAL A 27 -3.43 2.61 9.00
C VAL A 27 -3.45 2.48 10.52
N ARG A 28 -4.08 1.43 11.06
CA ARG A 28 -4.15 1.21 12.52
C ARG A 28 -2.77 1.02 13.14
N HIS A 29 -1.90 0.25 12.47
CA HIS A 29 -0.54 0.01 12.93
C HIS A 29 0.27 1.31 13.00
N ILE A 30 0.28 2.10 11.91
CA ILE A 30 1.02 3.36 11.84
C ILE A 30 0.47 4.39 12.84
N ARG A 31 -0.86 4.49 13.01
CA ARG A 31 -1.46 5.39 14.02
C ARG A 31 -0.96 5.09 15.42
N ARG A 32 -0.86 3.81 15.79
CA ARG A 32 -0.34 3.39 17.09
C ARG A 32 1.14 3.73 17.25
N MET A 33 1.93 3.51 16.20
CA MET A 33 3.36 3.85 16.19
C MET A 33 3.59 5.36 16.33
N LEU A 34 2.82 6.18 15.61
CA LEU A 34 2.99 7.63 15.55
C LEU A 34 2.29 8.38 16.69
N ARG A 35 1.42 7.74 17.47
CA ARG A 35 0.74 8.34 18.63
C ARG A 35 0.12 9.72 18.37
N GLY A 36 -0.42 9.93 17.16
CA GLY A 36 -1.05 11.19 16.76
C GLY A 36 -0.11 12.31 16.35
N GLN A 37 1.19 12.04 16.13
CA GLN A 37 2.16 13.02 15.63
C GLN A 37 1.75 13.66 14.30
N CYS A 38 1.04 12.94 13.44
CA CYS A 38 0.51 13.46 12.18
C CYS A 38 -0.73 12.68 11.72
N GLU A 39 -1.35 13.15 10.65
CA GLU A 39 -2.54 12.52 10.09
C GLU A 39 -2.18 11.22 9.37
N VAL A 40 -2.89 10.14 9.69
CA VAL A 40 -2.71 8.83 9.05
C VAL A 40 -4.05 8.33 8.54
N SER A 41 -4.15 7.98 7.26
CA SER A 41 -5.40 7.51 6.67
C SER A 41 -5.18 6.49 5.55
N SER A 42 -6.26 5.84 5.13
CA SER A 42 -6.26 5.14 3.86
C SER A 42 -6.28 6.13 2.69
N VAL A 43 -5.87 5.66 1.51
CA VAL A 43 -5.95 6.44 0.25
C VAL A 43 -7.37 6.95 0.02
N ASP A 44 -8.37 6.06 0.09
CA ASP A 44 -9.78 6.42 -0.08
C ASP A 44 -10.25 7.40 1.02
N GLY A 45 -9.75 7.23 2.24
CA GLY A 45 -10.07 8.13 3.34
C GLY A 45 -9.48 9.53 3.16
N PHE A 46 -8.39 9.69 2.40
CA PHE A 46 -7.70 10.99 2.24
C PHE A 46 -8.26 11.86 1.11
N GLN A 47 -9.38 11.48 0.50
CA GLN A 47 -9.97 12.22 -0.61
C GLN A 47 -10.35 13.66 -0.21
N GLY A 48 -10.00 14.62 -1.07
CA GLY A 48 -10.30 16.05 -0.85
C GLY A 48 -9.43 16.75 0.20
N ARG A 49 -8.41 16.08 0.74
CA ARG A 49 -7.45 16.65 1.70
C ARG A 49 -6.05 16.72 1.09
N GLU A 50 -5.29 17.74 1.43
CA GLU A 50 -3.91 17.93 0.96
C GLU A 50 -2.99 18.27 2.12
N LYS A 51 -1.69 18.00 1.96
CA LYS A 51 -0.63 18.26 2.95
C LYS A 51 0.62 18.79 2.25
N GLU A 52 1.49 19.48 2.99
CA GLU A 52 2.77 19.91 2.42
C GLU A 52 3.61 18.71 1.98
N VAL A 53 3.67 17.67 2.82
CA VAL A 53 4.35 16.40 2.51
C VAL A 53 3.43 15.21 2.75
N ILE A 54 3.41 14.28 1.81
CA ILE A 54 2.73 12.98 1.92
C ILE A 54 3.76 11.86 1.95
N VAL A 55 3.64 10.97 2.94
CA VAL A 55 4.38 9.71 3.03
C VAL A 55 3.43 8.56 2.69
N MET A 56 3.64 7.90 1.56
CA MET A 56 2.86 6.75 1.11
C MET A 56 3.55 5.43 1.48
N SER A 57 2.90 4.58 2.25
CA SER A 57 3.37 3.20 2.50
C SER A 57 2.59 2.23 1.61
N THR A 58 3.27 1.54 0.69
CA THR A 58 2.64 0.60 -0.25
C THR A 58 2.41 -0.79 0.35
N VAL A 59 3.14 -1.13 1.42
CA VAL A 59 3.02 -2.37 2.24
C VAL A 59 3.42 -3.66 1.54
N ARG A 60 3.04 -3.88 0.27
CA ARG A 60 3.24 -5.15 -0.42
C ARG A 60 4.71 -5.38 -0.73
N ALA A 61 5.21 -6.53 -0.26
CA ALA A 61 6.54 -7.04 -0.52
C ALA A 61 6.45 -8.58 -0.63
N SER A 62 6.09 -9.11 -1.79
CA SER A 62 6.01 -10.55 -2.00
C SER A 62 6.63 -10.95 -3.33
N HIS A 63 7.16 -12.17 -3.44
CA HIS A 63 7.87 -12.64 -4.64
C HIS A 63 6.95 -13.23 -5.72
N SER A 64 5.72 -13.61 -5.37
CA SER A 64 4.80 -14.34 -6.28
C SER A 64 3.41 -13.68 -6.44
N GLY A 65 3.15 -12.59 -5.71
CA GLY A 65 1.81 -12.00 -5.64
C GLY A 65 1.61 -10.81 -6.59
N SER A 66 0.36 -10.60 -6.98
CA SER A 66 -0.12 -9.32 -7.52
C SER A 66 0.06 -8.19 -6.48
N VAL A 67 0.21 -6.95 -6.94
CA VAL A 67 0.24 -5.75 -6.07
C VAL A 67 -1.10 -5.48 -5.37
N GLY A 68 -2.17 -6.15 -5.79
CA GLY A 68 -3.50 -6.07 -5.19
C GLY A 68 -4.08 -4.66 -5.29
N PHE A 69 -4.48 -4.07 -4.16
CA PHE A 69 -5.11 -2.75 -4.09
C PHE A 69 -4.33 -1.62 -4.79
N LEU A 70 -3.02 -1.80 -4.96
CA LEU A 70 -2.15 -0.84 -5.64
C LEU A 70 -2.27 -0.85 -7.18
N SER A 71 -2.96 -1.83 -7.77
CA SER A 71 -3.15 -1.90 -9.23
C SER A 71 -4.21 -0.94 -9.75
N ASP A 72 -5.00 -0.33 -8.87
CA ASP A 72 -5.96 0.69 -9.26
C ASP A 72 -5.26 2.05 -9.39
N TRP A 73 -4.96 2.43 -10.63
CA TRP A 73 -4.32 3.70 -10.96
C TRP A 73 -5.07 4.91 -10.41
N ARG A 74 -6.40 4.85 -10.25
CA ARG A 74 -7.20 5.97 -9.74
C ARG A 74 -6.83 6.26 -8.30
N ARG A 75 -6.61 5.22 -7.50
CA ARG A 75 -6.18 5.33 -6.10
C ARG A 75 -4.75 5.83 -5.99
N VAL A 76 -3.85 5.35 -6.86
CA VAL A 76 -2.49 5.88 -6.94
C VAL A 76 -2.50 7.36 -7.27
N ASN A 77 -3.30 7.78 -8.25
CA ASN A 77 -3.45 9.18 -8.63
C ASN A 77 -4.00 10.06 -7.51
N VAL A 78 -4.98 9.55 -6.75
CA VAL A 78 -5.43 10.26 -5.55
C VAL A 78 -4.23 10.49 -4.63
N ALA A 79 -3.51 9.44 -4.22
CA ALA A 79 -2.37 9.55 -3.31
C ALA A 79 -1.25 10.48 -3.84
N PHE A 80 -0.94 10.41 -5.14
CA PHE A 80 0.16 11.16 -5.76
C PHE A 80 -0.15 12.65 -5.94
N THR A 81 -1.43 13.02 -5.93
CA THR A 81 -1.88 14.43 -6.07
C THR A 81 -2.24 15.08 -4.74
N ARG A 82 -2.09 14.37 -3.60
CA ARG A 82 -2.31 14.95 -2.26
C ARG A 82 -1.18 15.84 -1.73
N PRO A 83 0.11 15.60 -2.04
CA PRO A 83 1.17 16.47 -1.55
C PRO A 83 1.29 17.76 -2.36
N LYS A 84 1.52 18.87 -1.66
CA LYS A 84 1.77 20.17 -2.29
C LYS A 84 3.24 20.40 -2.64
N SER A 85 4.16 19.92 -1.79
CA SER A 85 5.60 20.16 -1.95
C SER A 85 6.44 18.89 -2.06
N GLY A 86 6.02 17.77 -1.45
CA GLY A 86 6.82 16.55 -1.49
C GLY A 86 6.03 15.25 -1.32
N LEU A 87 6.36 14.25 -2.14
CA LEU A 87 5.86 12.89 -2.02
C LEU A 87 7.03 11.95 -1.66
N ILE A 88 6.88 11.18 -0.59
CA ILE A 88 7.81 10.11 -0.22
C ILE A 88 7.06 8.79 -0.31
N VAL A 89 7.55 7.86 -1.13
CA VAL A 89 6.94 6.53 -1.28
C VAL A 89 7.85 5.47 -0.66
N LEU A 90 7.28 4.68 0.25
CA LEU A 90 7.92 3.56 0.92
C LEU A 90 7.33 2.26 0.38
N GLY A 91 8.14 1.47 -0.33
CA GLY A 91 7.67 0.25 -0.95
C GLY A 91 8.77 -0.66 -1.47
N ASN A 92 8.42 -1.92 -1.74
CA ASN A 92 9.32 -2.88 -2.36
C ASN A 92 9.29 -2.72 -3.88
N ALA A 93 10.40 -2.25 -4.46
CA ALA A 93 10.49 -1.93 -5.88
C ALA A 93 10.24 -3.16 -6.78
N GLU A 94 10.70 -4.35 -6.39
CA GLU A 94 10.49 -5.57 -7.16
C GLU A 94 9.00 -5.94 -7.27
N THR A 95 8.28 -5.87 -6.15
CA THR A 95 6.84 -6.15 -6.10
C THR A 95 6.05 -5.12 -6.92
N LEU A 96 6.36 -3.84 -6.74
CA LEU A 96 5.71 -2.74 -7.46
C LEU A 96 5.97 -2.80 -8.98
N ALA A 97 7.17 -3.17 -9.41
CA ALA A 97 7.56 -3.27 -10.81
C ALA A 97 6.77 -4.33 -11.60
N ARG A 98 6.04 -5.22 -10.93
CA ARG A 98 5.17 -6.21 -11.59
C ARG A 98 3.84 -5.63 -12.05
N GLU A 99 3.44 -4.49 -11.51
CA GLU A 99 2.30 -3.74 -12.04
C GLU A 99 2.83 -2.83 -13.16
N THR A 100 2.53 -3.22 -14.39
CA THR A 100 3.19 -2.69 -15.58
C THR A 100 2.58 -1.40 -16.12
N GLU A 101 1.38 -1.04 -15.69
CA GLU A 101 0.64 0.11 -16.24
C GLU A 101 0.96 1.40 -15.49
N THR A 102 1.08 1.36 -14.16
CA THR A 102 1.27 2.56 -13.32
C THR A 102 2.61 2.54 -12.58
N TRP A 103 2.90 1.48 -11.84
CA TRP A 103 4.05 1.45 -10.95
C TRP A 103 5.37 1.23 -11.67
N LYS A 104 5.44 0.33 -12.66
CA LYS A 104 6.67 0.11 -13.43
C LYS A 104 7.13 1.38 -14.15
N PRO A 105 6.27 2.11 -14.91
CA PRO A 105 6.66 3.37 -15.53
C PRO A 105 7.09 4.43 -14.50
N TRP A 106 6.38 4.51 -13.37
CA TRP A 106 6.74 5.44 -12.30
C TRP A 106 8.10 5.12 -11.67
N LEU A 107 8.41 3.84 -11.42
CA LEU A 107 9.72 3.41 -10.92
C LEU A 107 10.85 3.71 -11.91
N ASP A 108 10.61 3.54 -13.21
CA ASP A 108 11.58 3.89 -14.24
C ASP A 108 11.80 5.41 -14.27
N TRP A 109 10.74 6.21 -14.17
CA TRP A 109 10.85 7.66 -14.01
C TRP A 109 11.68 8.03 -12.77
N VAL A 110 11.39 7.42 -11.62
CA VAL A 110 12.10 7.64 -10.35
C VAL A 110 13.60 7.35 -10.50
N ARG A 111 13.96 6.25 -11.17
CA ARG A 111 15.36 5.88 -11.44
C ARG A 111 16.04 6.85 -12.38
N CYS A 112 15.40 7.20 -13.50
CA CYS A 112 15.96 8.12 -14.50
C CYS A 112 16.21 9.52 -13.93
N HIS A 113 15.43 9.96 -12.95
CA HIS A 113 15.62 11.26 -12.28
C HIS A 113 16.53 11.18 -11.05
N GLY A 114 17.02 9.97 -10.71
CA GLY A 114 17.90 9.73 -9.56
C GLY A 114 17.26 10.07 -8.21
N VAL A 115 15.94 9.97 -8.11
CA VAL A 115 15.16 10.25 -6.88
C VAL A 115 15.04 9.00 -6.00
N ASN A 116 15.58 7.85 -6.45
CA ASN A 116 15.61 6.61 -5.70
C ASN A 116 16.78 6.61 -4.70
N VAL A 117 16.46 6.67 -3.41
CA VAL A 117 17.47 6.67 -2.34
C VAL A 117 18.20 5.32 -2.25
N ALA A 118 17.56 4.20 -2.60
CA ALA A 118 18.15 2.87 -2.51
C ALA A 118 19.08 2.52 -3.69
N ASP A 119 18.91 3.19 -4.82
CA ASP A 119 19.74 3.02 -6.02
C ASP A 119 20.00 4.40 -6.67
N PRO A 120 20.89 5.21 -6.05
CA PRO A 120 21.13 6.57 -6.48
C PRO A 120 21.98 6.61 -7.76
N VAL A 121 21.33 6.91 -8.88
CA VAL A 121 22.01 7.10 -10.17
C VAL A 121 22.90 8.36 -10.12
N PRO A 122 24.13 8.34 -10.67
CA PRO A 122 25.07 9.48 -10.59
C PRO A 122 24.58 10.81 -11.16
N ARG A 123 23.49 10.82 -11.96
CA ARG A 123 22.90 12.01 -12.57
C ARG A 123 21.69 12.58 -11.81
N GLY A 124 21.35 12.03 -10.65
CA GLY A 124 20.23 12.50 -9.84
C GLY A 124 20.46 13.92 -9.30
N THR A 125 19.39 14.71 -9.22
CA THR A 125 19.39 16.11 -8.76
C THR A 125 19.41 16.28 -7.24
N PHE A 126 19.58 15.19 -6.47
CA PHE A 126 19.52 15.23 -5.01
C PHE A 126 20.89 15.42 -4.39
N ASP A 127 20.98 16.33 -3.42
CA ASP A 127 22.14 16.45 -2.55
C ASP A 127 22.23 15.22 -1.64
N ARG A 128 23.04 14.27 -2.09
CA ARG A 128 23.30 13.00 -1.39
C ARG A 128 23.96 13.22 -0.03
N GLU A 129 24.74 14.29 0.13
CA GLU A 129 25.42 14.59 1.39
C GLU A 129 24.46 15.18 2.39
N ALA A 130 23.60 16.13 1.97
CA ALA A 130 22.55 16.69 2.83
C ALA A 130 21.59 15.61 3.33
N LEU A 131 21.11 14.71 2.46
CA LEU A 131 20.21 13.61 2.86
C LEU A 131 20.89 12.64 3.85
N ARG A 132 22.18 12.31 3.63
CA ARG A 132 22.97 11.48 4.54
C ARG A 132 23.21 12.16 5.88
N ALA A 133 23.44 13.48 5.89
CA ALA A 133 23.65 14.24 7.11
C ALA A 133 22.35 14.33 7.94
N MET A 134 21.21 14.56 7.28
CA MET A 134 19.90 14.65 7.95
C MET A 134 19.41 13.31 8.48
N ALA A 135 19.66 12.22 7.76
CA ALA A 135 19.18 10.91 8.15
C ALA A 135 20.15 9.80 7.71
N PRO A 136 21.29 9.66 8.40
CA PRO A 136 22.33 8.70 8.03
C PRO A 136 21.78 7.27 7.99
N ASP A 137 20.88 6.93 8.92
CA ASP A 137 20.20 5.63 8.99
C ASP A 137 19.13 5.42 7.91
N ILE A 138 18.67 6.46 7.21
CA ILE A 138 17.71 6.32 6.11
C ILE A 138 18.45 6.00 4.81
N VAL A 139 19.65 6.58 4.63
CA VAL A 139 20.47 6.38 3.42
C VAL A 139 21.33 5.13 3.49
N LYS A 140 21.85 4.76 4.67
CA LYS A 140 22.66 3.53 4.85
C LYS A 140 21.85 2.25 4.65
N THR A 141 20.53 2.35 4.76
CA THR A 141 19.63 1.21 4.93
C THR A 141 18.64 1.02 3.79
N GLY A 142 18.85 1.67 2.63
CA GLY A 142 18.04 1.48 1.40
C GLY A 142 16.60 1.09 1.70
N LEU A 143 15.91 1.94 2.47
CA LEU A 143 14.85 1.61 3.43
C LEU A 143 14.30 0.15 3.42
N VAL A 144 14.71 -0.59 4.47
CA VAL A 144 14.22 -1.87 5.03
C VAL A 144 14.99 -3.13 4.56
N VAL A 145 16.11 -3.40 5.23
CA VAL A 145 16.45 -4.77 5.64
C VAL A 145 15.53 -5.11 6.82
N LEU A 146 14.71 -6.14 6.65
CA LEU A 146 13.97 -6.78 7.73
C LEU A 146 14.98 -7.56 8.60
N GLU A 147 15.66 -6.87 9.51
CA GLU A 147 16.10 -7.50 10.77
C GLU A 147 14.86 -7.46 11.69
N GLU A 148 14.19 -8.53 12.13
CA GLU A 148 14.34 -9.98 11.99
C GLU A 148 12.97 -10.58 11.66
N GLU A 149 12.95 -11.61 10.82
CA GLU A 149 11.77 -12.31 10.32
C GLU A 149 10.96 -13.08 11.38
N GLU A 150 11.45 -13.17 12.62
CA GLU A 150 10.92 -14.11 13.62
C GLU A 150 9.73 -13.56 14.43
N GLU A 151 9.62 -12.24 14.65
CA GLU A 151 8.57 -11.69 15.51
C GLU A 151 7.23 -11.51 14.78
N THR A 152 7.27 -11.28 13.47
CA THR A 152 6.07 -11.14 12.63
C THR A 152 5.47 -12.50 12.25
N LYS A 153 6.32 -13.53 12.04
CA LYS A 153 5.87 -14.93 11.85
C LYS A 153 5.14 -15.47 13.08
N ARG A 154 5.57 -15.10 14.28
CA ARG A 154 4.89 -15.49 15.55
C ARG A 154 3.53 -14.83 15.74
N SER A 155 3.32 -13.62 15.23
CA SER A 155 2.02 -12.95 15.30
C SER A 155 1.04 -13.43 14.21
N LEU A 156 1.53 -13.84 13.04
CA LEU A 156 0.72 -14.44 11.98
C LEU A 156 0.33 -15.89 12.28
N HIS A 157 1.23 -16.71 12.86
CA HIS A 157 0.87 -18.07 13.28
C HIS A 157 -0.13 -18.10 14.44
N ARG A 158 -0.20 -17.06 15.28
CA ARG A 158 -1.21 -16.97 16.36
C ARG A 158 -2.60 -16.65 15.83
N PHE A 159 -2.72 -16.05 14.65
CA PHE A 159 -4.00 -15.75 14.01
C PHE A 159 -4.60 -16.98 13.29
N ASP A 160 -3.77 -17.92 12.85
CA ASP A 160 -4.23 -19.10 12.10
C ASP A 160 -4.72 -20.24 13.00
N SER A 161 -4.32 -20.27 14.27
CA SER A 161 -4.77 -21.27 15.25
C SER A 161 -6.09 -20.93 15.96
N GLY A 162 -6.76 -19.84 15.57
CA GLY A 162 -8.04 -19.40 16.15
C GLY A 162 -9.28 -19.62 15.26
N ALA A 163 -9.10 -20.05 14.01
CA ALA A 163 -10.21 -20.41 13.14
C ALA A 163 -10.53 -21.90 13.32
N SER A 164 -11.23 -22.21 14.42
CA SER A 164 -11.91 -23.48 14.61
C SER A 164 -12.77 -23.81 13.39
N GLU A 165 -12.60 -25.05 12.91
CA GLU A 165 -13.40 -25.72 11.90
C GLU A 165 -14.89 -25.34 12.01
N HIS A 166 -15.40 -24.63 11.01
CA HIS A 166 -16.82 -24.55 10.74
C HIS A 166 -17.10 -25.30 9.45
N GLN A 167 -18.06 -26.21 9.57
CA GLN A 167 -18.54 -27.15 8.56
C GLN A 167 -18.76 -26.47 7.21
N VAL A 168 -18.28 -27.13 6.16
CA VAL A 168 -18.59 -26.82 4.76
C VAL A 168 -20.09 -27.06 4.55
N ALA A 169 -20.89 -26.00 4.61
CA ALA A 169 -22.25 -26.01 4.11
C ALA A 169 -22.21 -26.02 2.58
N ALA A 170 -22.85 -27.03 1.98
CA ALA A 170 -22.93 -27.22 0.54
C ALA A 170 -23.57 -26.00 -0.17
N SER A 171 -22.93 -25.54 -1.24
CA SER A 171 -23.49 -24.55 -2.17
C SER A 171 -24.77 -25.08 -2.84
N PRO A 172 -25.77 -24.23 -3.14
CA PRO A 172 -26.96 -24.64 -3.86
C PRO A 172 -26.59 -25.02 -5.30
N GLN A 173 -26.92 -26.24 -5.72
CA GLN A 173 -26.80 -26.67 -7.10
C GLN A 173 -27.77 -25.86 -7.98
N GLN A 174 -27.27 -25.32 -9.09
CA GLN A 174 -28.11 -24.76 -10.14
C GLN A 174 -29.01 -25.86 -10.73
N PRO A 175 -30.30 -25.59 -11.01
CA PRO A 175 -31.19 -26.60 -11.56
C PRO A 175 -30.76 -27.03 -12.96
N SER A 176 -30.76 -28.34 -13.20
CA SER A 176 -30.40 -28.96 -14.48
C SER A 176 -31.36 -28.53 -15.60
N GLN A 177 -30.83 -28.39 -16.82
CA GLN A 177 -31.58 -27.96 -18.02
C GLN A 177 -32.86 -28.77 -18.33
N GLN A 178 -32.99 -30.00 -17.80
CA GLN A 178 -34.21 -30.81 -17.93
C GLN A 178 -35.42 -30.20 -17.19
N ALA A 179 -35.21 -29.43 -16.12
CA ALA A 179 -36.29 -28.77 -15.38
C ALA A 179 -36.92 -27.61 -16.17
N TYR A 180 -36.15 -26.94 -17.04
CA TYR A 180 -36.66 -25.87 -17.91
C TYR A 180 -37.52 -26.39 -19.07
N GLN A 181 -37.26 -27.61 -19.54
CA GLN A 181 -38.01 -28.21 -20.65
C GLN A 181 -39.36 -28.80 -20.21
N GLN A 182 -39.53 -29.14 -18.93
CA GLN A 182 -40.80 -29.64 -18.39
C GLN A 182 -41.78 -28.49 -18.05
N ALA A 183 -41.27 -27.32 -17.65
CA ALA A 183 -42.09 -26.16 -17.32
C ALA A 183 -42.73 -25.47 -18.55
N SER A 184 -42.25 -25.78 -19.76
CA SER A 184 -42.73 -25.19 -21.01
C SER A 184 -43.82 -25.99 -21.73
N GLN A 185 -44.33 -27.09 -21.13
CA GLN A 185 -45.35 -27.96 -21.74
C GLN A 185 -46.70 -28.04 -21.01
N GLN A 186 -47.00 -27.15 -20.05
CA GLN A 186 -48.36 -27.12 -19.48
C GLN A 186 -49.30 -26.23 -20.33
N PRO A 187 -50.46 -26.76 -20.80
CA PRO A 187 -51.40 -25.98 -21.59
C PRO A 187 -52.14 -24.95 -20.73
N GLN A 188 -52.31 -23.74 -21.28
CA GLN A 188 -53.27 -22.77 -20.77
C GLN A 188 -54.68 -23.34 -20.90
N GLN A 189 -55.31 -23.70 -19.79
CA GLN A 189 -56.76 -23.82 -19.73
C GLN A 189 -57.30 -22.49 -19.19
N GLN A 190 -58.03 -21.80 -20.07
CA GLN A 190 -58.83 -20.61 -19.80
C GLN A 190 -60.21 -20.99 -19.26
N ALA A 191 -60.81 -20.02 -18.56
CA ALA A 191 -62.19 -19.90 -18.05
C ALA A 191 -62.46 -20.43 -16.65
#